data_AF-A0A3B9SFN8-F1
#
_entry.id   AF-A0A3B9SFN8-F1
#
_cell.length_a   1.000
_cell.length_b   1.000
_cell.length_c   1.000
_cell.angle_alpha   90.00
_cell.angle_beta   90.00
_cell.angle_gamma   90.00
#
_symmetry.space_group_name_H-M   'P 1'
#
loop_
_entity.id
_entity.type
_entity.pdbx_description
1 polymer ?
#
loop_
_entity_poly.entity_id
_entity_poly.type
_entity_poly.pdbx_seq_one_letter_code
_entity_poly.pdbx_strand_id
1 'polypeptide(L)'
;MKKFLALSLSALMLCGALTACGGSTAGTETPSPAETSAPVAETSAPATEATTAEAAASDDKAESTGTPKASGEGFTFADLQDNYALLSDLYDKVETAYMDKSIAQSDEVESNLTEAKDLIDQMGELKETDFADEKDLLEMNDAIYNMCEALGAIVDKMEEAPAEEAPAEEAPAEASESITFEDLQNAYAELVDHYNTIKDAADSGAVTLDEDQTDAMNKAADLINEIGEISEDDFTSQEDIDSIGASIVSIDEVLASVAESLS
;
A
#
# COMPACT_ATOMS: atom_id res chain seq x y z
N MET A 1 15.45 -29.17 -9.39
CA MET A 1 16.43 -28.12 -9.73
C MET A 1 15.69 -26.84 -10.10
N LYS A 2 15.54 -25.93 -9.13
CA LYS A 2 15.30 -24.49 -9.26
C LYS A 2 16.13 -23.86 -8.14
N LYS A 3 16.88 -22.82 -8.48
CA LYS A 3 18.03 -22.32 -7.71
C LYS A 3 17.50 -21.32 -6.68
N PHE A 4 17.73 -21.57 -5.39
CA PHE A 4 17.49 -20.57 -4.35
C PHE A 4 18.42 -19.38 -4.61
N LEU A 5 17.79 -18.23 -4.82
CA LEU A 5 18.43 -16.97 -5.15
C LEU A 5 19.04 -16.43 -3.86
N ALA A 6 20.37 -16.46 -3.79
CA ALA A 6 21.12 -15.77 -2.74
C ALA A 6 20.88 -14.26 -2.88
N LEU A 7 20.14 -13.67 -1.93
CA LEU A 7 20.07 -12.22 -1.77
C LEU A 7 21.38 -11.74 -1.14
N SER A 8 22.30 -11.39 -2.03
CA SER A 8 23.60 -10.79 -1.71
C SER A 8 23.39 -9.40 -1.10
N LEU A 9 23.55 -9.31 0.22
CA LEU A 9 23.79 -8.09 0.97
C LEU A 9 25.00 -7.35 0.37
N SER A 10 24.73 -6.44 -0.56
CA SER A 10 25.78 -5.72 -1.30
C SER A 10 26.07 -4.41 -0.61
N ALA A 11 26.97 -4.50 0.36
CA ALA A 11 27.68 -3.36 0.93
C ALA A 11 28.47 -2.62 -0.15
N LEU A 12 28.22 -1.32 -0.22
CA LEU A 12 28.94 -0.33 -1.00
C LEU A 12 30.43 -0.30 -0.60
N MET A 13 31.37 -0.69 -1.47
CA MET A 13 32.76 -0.23 -1.37
C MET A 13 33.54 -0.17 -2.70
N LEU A 14 34.04 1.04 -2.91
CA LEU A 14 34.97 1.63 -3.88
C LEU A 14 36.05 0.76 -4.59
N CYS A 15 36.23 1.14 -5.87
CA CYS A 15 37.48 1.35 -6.61
C CYS A 15 38.40 0.17 -7.00
N GLY A 16 38.66 0.07 -8.32
CA GLY A 16 40.05 0.10 -8.82
C GLY A 16 40.57 -1.08 -9.64
N ALA A 17 40.37 -0.98 -10.96
CA ALA A 17 41.28 -1.36 -12.07
C ALA A 17 41.95 -2.76 -12.18
N LEU A 18 41.52 -3.47 -13.23
CA LEU A 18 42.28 -4.09 -14.34
C LEU A 18 43.53 -4.98 -14.05
N THR A 19 43.49 -6.23 -14.53
CA THR A 19 44.30 -6.77 -15.67
C THR A 19 44.76 -8.23 -15.49
N ALA A 20 44.42 -9.05 -16.49
CA ALA A 20 45.23 -10.10 -17.15
C ALA A 20 45.30 -11.57 -16.69
N CYS A 21 45.14 -12.40 -17.75
CA CYS A 21 45.80 -13.68 -18.07
C CYS A 21 45.38 -14.90 -17.25
N GLY A 22 44.66 -15.87 -17.83
CA GLY A 22 45.22 -16.93 -18.69
C GLY A 22 45.40 -18.18 -17.80
N GLY A 23 44.99 -19.40 -18.10
CA GLY A 23 44.69 -20.12 -19.32
C GLY A 23 45.21 -21.55 -19.09
N SER A 24 44.46 -22.55 -19.57
CA SER A 24 44.95 -23.88 -20.00
C SER A 24 44.93 -25.09 -19.04
N THR A 25 44.45 -26.17 -19.65
CA THR A 25 44.89 -27.59 -19.65
C THR A 25 44.22 -28.66 -18.79
N ALA A 26 43.95 -29.76 -19.52
CA ALA A 26 43.22 -30.98 -19.20
C ALA A 26 44.10 -32.13 -18.66
N GLY A 27 43.45 -33.19 -18.18
CA GLY A 27 43.93 -34.59 -18.14
C GLY A 27 43.23 -35.38 -17.00
N THR A 28 42.32 -36.36 -17.20
CA THR A 28 42.48 -37.78 -17.62
C THR A 28 43.57 -38.51 -16.79
N GLU A 29 43.42 -39.66 -16.10
CA GLU A 29 42.62 -40.90 -16.26
C GLU A 29 42.46 -41.68 -14.91
N THR A 30 41.30 -42.32 -14.68
CA THR A 30 40.96 -43.77 -14.37
C THR A 30 42.07 -44.74 -13.85
N PRO A 31 41.83 -45.92 -13.15
CA PRO A 31 40.62 -46.68 -12.74
C PRO A 31 40.55 -47.29 -11.29
N SER A 32 39.35 -47.85 -11.00
CA SER A 32 38.90 -49.06 -10.22
C SER A 32 39.91 -50.25 -10.03
N PRO A 33 39.67 -51.33 -9.21
CA PRO A 33 38.35 -51.94 -8.90
C PRO A 33 38.09 -52.64 -7.53
N ALA A 34 36.78 -52.84 -7.30
CA ALA A 34 36.02 -53.99 -6.76
C ALA A 34 36.39 -54.67 -5.42
N GLU A 35 35.35 -54.91 -4.59
CA GLU A 35 34.73 -56.23 -4.31
C GLU A 35 33.62 -56.01 -3.24
N THR A 36 32.34 -56.10 -3.57
CA THR A 36 31.49 -57.30 -3.52
C THR A 36 31.02 -57.68 -2.11
N SER A 37 29.76 -57.39 -1.77
CA SER A 37 28.81 -58.33 -1.13
C SER A 37 27.39 -57.77 -1.14
N ALA A 38 26.48 -58.59 -1.68
CA ALA A 38 25.04 -58.36 -1.82
C ALA A 38 24.29 -59.10 -0.67
N PRO A 39 22.98 -59.41 -0.78
CA PRO A 39 21.87 -58.60 -0.29
C PRO A 39 21.03 -59.34 0.77
N VAL A 40 20.12 -58.64 1.44
CA VAL A 40 18.90 -59.27 2.00
C VAL A 40 17.68 -58.45 1.61
N ALA A 41 16.76 -59.13 0.94
CA ALA A 41 15.43 -58.68 0.57
C ALA A 41 14.46 -58.91 1.73
N GLU A 42 13.41 -58.09 1.82
CA GLU A 42 11.99 -58.49 1.83
C GLU A 42 11.15 -57.22 2.02
N THR A 43 10.45 -56.76 0.99
CA THR A 43 9.04 -57.07 0.72
C THR A 43 8.09 -56.24 1.60
N SER A 44 7.57 -55.14 1.05
CA SER A 44 6.13 -54.89 0.93
C SER A 44 5.88 -53.67 0.04
N ALA A 45 5.12 -53.89 -1.02
CA ALA A 45 4.44 -52.90 -1.84
C ALA A 45 2.92 -53.10 -1.61
N PRO A 46 2.03 -52.37 -2.29
CA PRO A 46 1.93 -50.92 -2.49
C PRO A 46 0.55 -50.42 -1.99
N ALA A 47 0.31 -49.12 -2.07
CA ALA A 47 -0.88 -48.50 -2.70
C ALA A 47 -1.40 -47.28 -1.94
N THR A 48 -1.80 -46.28 -2.76
CA THR A 48 -2.94 -45.36 -2.56
C THR A 48 -2.87 -44.41 -1.36
N GLU A 49 -3.01 -43.11 -1.49
CA GLU A 49 -4.02 -42.37 -2.27
C GLU A 49 -3.53 -40.94 -2.51
N ALA A 50 -3.95 -40.37 -3.63
CA ALA A 50 -3.93 -38.93 -3.81
C ALA A 50 -5.01 -38.32 -2.89
N THR A 51 -4.61 -37.38 -2.04
CA THR A 51 -5.53 -36.44 -1.42
C THR A 51 -5.02 -35.04 -1.70
N THR A 52 -5.64 -34.45 -2.72
CA THR A 52 -5.88 -33.01 -2.79
C THR A 52 -6.61 -32.59 -1.51
N ALA A 53 -5.99 -31.74 -0.71
CA ALA A 53 -6.63 -30.93 0.33
C ALA A 53 -6.10 -29.52 0.09
N GLU A 54 -6.79 -28.74 -0.75
CA GLU A 54 -7.85 -27.82 -0.32
C GLU A 54 -7.24 -26.76 0.60
N ALA A 55 -6.95 -25.61 -0.02
CA ALA A 55 -6.61 -24.38 0.66
C ALA A 55 -7.76 -24.05 1.62
N ALA A 56 -7.54 -24.26 2.91
CA ALA A 56 -8.36 -23.66 3.93
C ALA A 56 -7.95 -22.20 4.03
N ALA A 57 -8.61 -21.35 3.25
CA ALA A 57 -8.79 -19.97 3.62
C ALA A 57 -9.53 -19.98 4.98
N SER A 58 -8.80 -19.73 6.06
CA SER A 58 -9.40 -19.51 7.37
C SER A 58 -9.90 -18.07 7.37
N ASP A 59 -11.14 -17.91 6.91
CA ASP A 59 -11.99 -16.74 7.13
C ASP A 59 -12.44 -16.77 8.60
N ASP A 60 -11.52 -16.49 9.51
CA ASP A 60 -11.79 -16.11 10.89
C ASP A 60 -10.78 -15.00 11.20
N LYS A 61 -11.10 -13.78 10.73
CA LYS A 61 -10.37 -12.56 11.06
C LYS A 61 -10.61 -12.27 12.55
N ALA A 62 -9.92 -13.02 13.40
CA ALA A 62 -9.77 -12.67 14.79
C ALA A 62 -8.95 -11.38 14.80
N GLU A 63 -9.56 -10.27 15.22
CA GLU A 63 -8.89 -9.01 15.54
C GLU A 63 -7.68 -9.32 16.46
N SER A 64 -6.51 -9.54 15.86
CA SER A 64 -5.30 -9.80 16.60
C SER A 64 -4.66 -8.47 16.91
N THR A 65 -5.07 -7.83 18.01
CA THR A 65 -4.33 -6.72 18.62
C THR A 65 -3.15 -7.25 19.46
N GLY A 66 -2.56 -8.36 19.03
CA GLY A 66 -1.53 -9.08 19.76
C GLY A 66 -0.15 -8.49 19.55
N THR A 67 0.73 -8.64 20.53
CA THR A 67 2.17 -8.42 20.34
C THR A 67 2.75 -9.61 19.56
N PRO A 68 3.60 -9.40 18.53
CA PRO A 68 4.22 -10.51 17.83
C PRO A 68 5.05 -11.36 18.79
N LYS A 69 5.08 -12.67 18.58
CA LYS A 69 5.89 -13.59 19.38
C LYS A 69 7.34 -13.57 18.90
N ALA A 70 8.26 -13.21 19.79
CA ALA A 70 9.68 -13.24 19.49
C ALA A 70 10.21 -14.66 19.24
N SER A 71 11.23 -14.75 18.39
CA SER A 71 11.98 -15.98 18.10
C SER A 71 12.67 -16.53 19.35
N GLY A 72 12.70 -17.85 19.50
CA GLY A 72 13.35 -18.51 20.64
C GLY A 72 13.19 -20.02 20.66
N GLU A 73 13.73 -20.64 21.71
CA GLU A 73 13.65 -22.10 21.89
C GLU A 73 12.18 -22.54 22.01
N GLY A 74 11.77 -23.49 21.17
CA GLY A 74 10.40 -24.00 21.13
C GLY A 74 9.42 -23.12 20.33
N PHE A 75 9.93 -22.17 19.53
CA PHE A 75 9.13 -21.48 18.53
C PHE A 75 8.75 -22.45 17.40
N THR A 76 7.50 -22.40 16.96
CA THR A 76 6.92 -23.38 16.03
C THR A 76 6.42 -22.72 14.75
N PHE A 77 6.15 -23.52 13.72
CA PHE A 77 5.50 -22.99 12.50
C PHE A 77 4.11 -22.40 12.77
N ALA A 78 3.37 -22.95 13.74
CA ALA A 78 2.09 -22.36 14.16
C ALA A 78 2.29 -20.95 14.74
N ASP A 79 3.32 -20.75 15.57
CA ASP A 79 3.65 -19.41 16.08
C ASP A 79 4.03 -18.43 14.96
N LEU A 80 4.73 -18.93 13.92
CA LEU A 80 5.03 -18.12 12.72
C LEU A 80 3.73 -17.72 11.99
N GLN A 81 2.78 -18.63 11.86
CA GLN A 81 1.48 -18.37 11.23
C GLN A 81 0.67 -17.34 12.03
N ASP A 82 0.71 -17.40 13.37
CA ASP A 82 0.07 -16.40 14.24
C ASP A 82 0.68 -15.01 14.02
N ASN A 83 2.02 -14.91 13.94
CA ASN A 83 2.70 -13.65 13.65
C ASN A 83 2.43 -13.15 12.22
N TYR A 84 2.31 -14.05 11.24
CA TYR A 84 1.92 -13.70 9.87
C TYR A 84 0.48 -13.14 9.81
N ALA A 85 -0.46 -13.72 10.55
CA ALA A 85 -1.82 -13.21 10.63
C ALA A 85 -1.84 -11.81 11.24
N LEU A 86 -1.07 -11.58 12.31
CA LEU A 86 -0.89 -10.26 12.90
C LEU A 86 -0.28 -9.26 11.92
N LEU A 87 0.76 -9.64 11.17
CA LEU A 87 1.37 -8.78 10.15
C LEU A 87 0.35 -8.37 9.09
N SER A 88 -0.49 -9.31 8.64
CA SER A 88 -1.54 -9.05 7.65
C SER A 88 -2.58 -8.08 8.20
N ASP A 89 -3.02 -8.24 9.44
CA ASP A 89 -3.97 -7.33 10.09
C ASP A 89 -3.39 -5.91 10.25
N LEU A 90 -2.11 -5.80 10.65
CA LEU A 90 -1.42 -4.52 10.77
C LEU A 90 -1.23 -3.85 9.40
N TYR A 91 -0.87 -4.63 8.38
CA TYR A 91 -0.77 -4.14 7.01
C TYR A 91 -2.10 -3.56 6.53
N ASP A 92 -3.19 -4.30 6.64
CA ASP A 92 -4.53 -3.84 6.24
C ASP A 92 -4.90 -2.51 6.94
N LYS A 93 -4.64 -2.43 8.26
CA LYS A 93 -4.92 -1.23 9.07
C LYS A 93 -4.10 -0.03 8.61
N VAL A 94 -2.78 -0.21 8.42
CA VAL A 94 -1.89 0.87 7.98
C VAL A 94 -2.13 1.26 6.53
N GLU A 95 -2.41 0.30 5.64
CA GLU A 95 -2.74 0.56 4.22
C GLU A 95 -4.04 1.36 4.11
N THR A 96 -5.10 0.94 4.82
CA THR A 96 -6.36 1.70 4.87
C THR A 96 -6.10 3.12 5.35
N ALA A 97 -5.39 3.27 6.47
CA ALA A 97 -5.07 4.58 7.02
C ALA A 97 -4.25 5.45 6.06
N TYR A 98 -3.33 4.85 5.31
CA TYR A 98 -2.50 5.51 4.30
C TYR A 98 -3.32 6.01 3.11
N MET A 99 -4.24 5.18 2.60
CA MET A 99 -5.13 5.52 1.49
C MET A 99 -6.12 6.62 1.89
N ASP A 100 -6.66 6.53 3.10
CA ASP A 100 -7.56 7.52 3.69
C ASP A 100 -6.83 8.78 4.19
N LYS A 101 -5.50 8.85 4.01
CA LYS A 101 -4.61 9.95 4.44
C LYS A 101 -4.67 10.27 5.94
N SER A 102 -5.16 9.34 6.76
CA SER A 102 -5.24 9.48 8.22
C SER A 102 -3.89 9.30 8.93
N ILE A 103 -2.87 8.84 8.20
CA ILE A 103 -1.46 8.83 8.62
C ILE A 103 -0.57 9.56 7.62
N ALA A 104 0.66 9.87 8.02
CA ALA A 104 1.64 10.52 7.18
C ALA A 104 1.98 9.71 5.92
N GLN A 105 1.92 10.35 4.75
CA GLN A 105 2.38 9.79 3.48
C GLN A 105 3.89 10.03 3.30
N SER A 106 4.70 9.35 4.11
CA SER A 106 6.16 9.46 4.06
C SER A 106 6.79 8.25 3.39
N ASP A 107 8.00 8.45 2.81
CA ASP A 107 8.82 7.37 2.24
C ASP A 107 9.02 6.19 3.22
N GLU A 108 9.04 6.47 4.52
CA GLU A 108 9.17 5.43 5.57
C GLU A 108 7.91 4.56 5.66
N VAL A 109 6.72 5.17 5.62
CA VAL A 109 5.45 4.42 5.64
C VAL A 109 5.28 3.63 4.35
N GLU A 110 5.60 4.23 3.19
CA GLU A 110 5.59 3.53 1.90
C GLU A 110 6.55 2.33 1.88
N SER A 111 7.77 2.50 2.41
CA SER A 111 8.76 1.42 2.50
C SER A 111 8.25 0.29 3.39
N ASN A 112 7.70 0.61 4.57
CA ASN A 112 7.18 -0.39 5.50
C ASN A 112 5.99 -1.16 4.89
N LEU A 113 5.05 -0.49 4.21
CA LEU A 113 3.94 -1.14 3.52
C LEU A 113 4.45 -2.05 2.39
N THR A 114 5.41 -1.59 1.59
CA THR A 114 5.99 -2.39 0.50
C THR A 114 6.69 -3.64 1.03
N GLU A 115 7.53 -3.50 2.06
CA GLU A 115 8.25 -4.63 2.65
C GLU A 115 7.29 -5.61 3.37
N ALA A 116 6.28 -5.10 4.07
CA ALA A 116 5.23 -5.92 4.68
C ALA A 116 4.46 -6.72 3.62
N LYS A 117 4.07 -6.09 2.51
CA LYS A 117 3.41 -6.75 1.40
C LYS A 117 4.26 -7.88 0.81
N ASP A 118 5.55 -7.62 0.58
CA ASP A 118 6.48 -8.63 0.06
C ASP A 118 6.60 -9.82 1.02
N LEU A 119 6.62 -9.59 2.33
CA LEU A 119 6.64 -10.65 3.34
C LEU A 119 5.31 -11.42 3.40
N ILE A 120 4.18 -10.72 3.29
CA ILE A 120 2.84 -11.34 3.28
C ILE A 120 2.70 -12.26 2.07
N ASP A 121 3.05 -11.77 0.88
CA ASP A 121 2.98 -12.54 -0.36
C ASP A 121 3.92 -13.76 -0.30
N GLN A 122 5.13 -13.62 0.26
CA GLN A 122 6.05 -14.75 0.48
C GLN A 122 5.46 -15.79 1.44
N MET A 123 4.94 -15.37 2.59
CA MET A 123 4.41 -16.29 3.60
C MET A 123 3.13 -17.01 3.16
N GLY A 124 2.27 -16.36 2.37
CA GLY A 124 1.06 -16.98 1.82
C GLY A 124 1.34 -18.19 0.93
N GLU A 125 2.53 -18.31 0.36
CA GLU A 125 2.95 -19.43 -0.47
C GLU A 125 3.70 -20.54 0.30
N LEU A 126 4.23 -20.23 1.49
CA LEU A 126 5.11 -21.12 2.26
C LEU A 126 4.36 -22.13 3.12
N LYS A 127 5.00 -23.28 3.35
CA LYS A 127 4.54 -24.36 4.23
C LYS A 127 5.68 -24.79 5.15
N GLU A 128 5.36 -25.49 6.24
CA GLU A 128 6.36 -26.01 7.18
C GLU A 128 7.49 -26.80 6.50
N THR A 129 7.18 -27.52 5.41
CA THR A 129 8.17 -28.31 4.65
C THR A 129 9.13 -27.48 3.80
N ASP A 130 8.88 -26.18 3.63
CA ASP A 130 9.73 -25.28 2.85
C ASP A 130 10.92 -24.75 3.66
N PHE A 131 10.90 -24.92 4.99
CA PHE A 131 12.01 -24.59 5.88
C PHE A 131 12.97 -25.78 5.98
N ALA A 132 14.27 -25.55 5.73
CA ALA A 132 15.25 -26.63 5.76
C ALA A 132 15.59 -27.06 7.19
N ASP A 133 15.57 -26.10 8.12
CA ASP A 133 15.79 -26.29 9.54
C ASP A 133 15.13 -25.19 10.38
N GLU A 134 15.22 -25.30 11.71
CA GLU A 134 14.67 -24.34 12.66
C GLU A 134 15.25 -22.92 12.47
N LYS A 135 16.51 -22.79 12.02
CA LYS A 135 17.15 -21.48 11.85
C LYS A 135 16.43 -20.68 10.77
N ASP A 136 16.07 -21.30 9.66
CA ASP A 136 15.35 -20.62 8.56
C ASP A 136 13.98 -20.12 9.00
N LEU A 137 13.31 -20.89 9.88
CA LEU A 137 12.03 -20.51 10.46
C LEU A 137 12.16 -19.33 11.42
N LEU A 138 13.19 -19.32 12.26
CA LEU A 138 13.47 -18.20 13.17
C LEU A 138 13.89 -16.93 12.40
N GLU A 139 14.68 -17.07 11.34
CA GLU A 139 15.08 -15.93 10.48
C GLU A 139 13.88 -15.30 9.79
N MET A 140 12.93 -16.11 9.30
CA MET A 140 11.67 -15.61 8.75
C MET A 140 10.84 -14.92 9.84
N ASN A 141 10.75 -15.52 11.03
CA ASN A 141 10.02 -14.93 12.13
C ASN A 141 10.61 -13.58 12.57
N ASP A 142 11.94 -13.44 12.59
CA ASP A 142 12.59 -12.18 12.94
C ASP A 142 12.22 -11.06 11.95
N ALA A 143 12.12 -11.38 10.66
CA ALA A 143 11.66 -10.42 9.65
C ALA A 143 10.21 -10.00 9.88
N ILE A 144 9.30 -10.97 10.09
CA ILE A 144 7.88 -10.70 10.38
C ILE A 144 7.73 -9.92 11.68
N TYR A 145 8.43 -10.32 12.74
CA TYR A 145 8.42 -9.66 14.05
C TYR A 145 8.80 -8.18 13.91
N ASN A 146 9.92 -7.88 13.24
CA ASN A 146 10.38 -6.51 13.06
C ASN A 146 9.37 -5.68 12.26
N MET A 147 8.71 -6.28 11.26
CA MET A 147 7.71 -5.59 10.46
C MET A 147 6.42 -5.35 11.27
N CYS A 148 5.99 -6.32 12.08
CA CYS A 148 4.88 -6.12 13.02
C CYS A 148 5.17 -4.99 14.02
N GLU A 149 6.39 -4.89 14.54
CA GLU A 149 6.77 -3.76 15.42
C GLU A 149 6.76 -2.42 14.66
N ALA A 150 7.25 -2.39 13.42
CA ALA A 150 7.28 -1.19 12.61
C ALA A 150 5.88 -0.68 12.27
N LEU A 151 5.00 -1.56 11.78
CA LEU A 151 3.60 -1.22 11.49
C LEU A 151 2.79 -0.99 12.78
N GLY A 152 3.03 -1.77 13.82
CA GLY A 152 2.43 -1.60 15.14
C GLY A 152 2.73 -0.22 15.72
N ALA A 153 3.97 0.27 15.62
CA ALA A 153 4.32 1.62 16.05
C ALA A 153 3.64 2.73 15.23
N ILE A 154 3.26 2.47 13.97
CA ILE A 154 2.44 3.39 13.18
C ILE A 154 1.00 3.37 13.71
N VAL A 155 0.45 2.18 13.97
CA VAL A 155 -0.90 2.00 14.55
C VAL A 155 -1.00 2.63 15.94
N ASP A 156 -0.04 2.41 16.82
CA ASP A 156 -0.01 3.02 18.15
C ASP A 156 -0.01 4.54 18.04
N LYS A 157 0.71 5.13 17.08
CA LYS A 157 0.66 6.58 16.84
C LYS A 157 -0.72 7.05 16.36
N MET A 158 -1.48 6.21 15.65
CA MET A 158 -2.88 6.50 15.30
C MET A 158 -3.77 6.53 16.54
N GLU A 159 -3.54 5.63 17.50
CA GLU A 159 -4.34 5.55 18.74
C GLU A 159 -3.92 6.55 19.81
N GLU A 160 -2.62 6.89 19.88
CA GLU A 160 -2.04 7.83 20.85
C GLU A 160 -2.21 9.29 20.48
N ALA A 161 -2.48 9.60 19.21
CA ALA A 161 -2.86 10.96 18.83
C ALA A 161 -4.15 11.33 19.59
N PRO A 162 -4.12 12.25 20.58
CA PRO A 162 -5.36 12.89 20.95
C PRO A 162 -5.92 13.51 19.67
N ALA A 163 -7.24 13.51 19.53
CA ALA A 163 -7.90 14.41 18.62
C ALA A 163 -7.55 15.86 19.02
N GLU A 164 -6.34 16.33 18.71
CA GLU A 164 -5.88 17.69 18.93
C GLU A 164 -4.75 18.01 17.94
N GLU A 165 -5.19 18.68 16.87
CA GLU A 165 -4.50 19.54 15.92
C GLU A 165 -3.33 18.94 15.12
N ALA A 166 -3.73 18.27 14.04
CA ALA A 166 -3.05 18.35 12.75
C ALA A 166 -2.60 19.80 12.47
N PRO A 167 -1.45 20.02 11.82
CA PRO A 167 -0.93 21.36 11.54
C PRO A 167 -1.86 22.12 10.62
N ALA A 168 -2.80 22.89 11.18
CA ALA A 168 -3.72 23.79 10.45
C ALA A 168 -4.04 23.30 9.03
N GLU A 169 -4.45 22.04 8.92
CA GLU A 169 -5.31 21.65 7.82
C GLU A 169 -6.59 22.42 8.10
N GLU A 170 -7.02 23.24 7.15
CA GLU A 170 -8.26 23.99 7.27
C GLU A 170 -9.31 23.05 7.86
N ALA A 171 -9.92 23.49 8.97
CA ALA A 171 -10.86 22.70 9.73
C ALA A 171 -11.75 21.89 8.79
N PRO A 172 -12.02 20.59 9.06
CA PRO A 172 -12.98 19.85 8.26
C PRO A 172 -14.24 20.70 8.25
N ALA A 173 -14.58 21.18 7.06
CA ALA A 173 -15.84 21.85 6.82
C ALA A 173 -16.88 20.92 7.46
N GLU A 174 -17.49 21.43 8.54
CA GLU A 174 -18.59 20.84 9.31
C GLU A 174 -19.30 19.79 8.48
N ALA A 175 -19.09 18.49 8.78
CA ALA A 175 -19.67 17.32 8.10
C ALA A 175 -20.54 17.74 6.91
N SER A 176 -19.91 18.01 5.76
CA SER A 176 -20.67 18.34 4.56
C SER A 176 -21.65 17.19 4.39
N GLU A 177 -22.95 17.48 4.52
CA GLU A 177 -23.97 16.49 4.23
C GLU A 177 -23.58 15.89 2.88
N SER A 178 -23.34 14.56 2.84
CA SER A 178 -22.94 13.86 1.61
C SER A 178 -23.87 14.33 0.51
N ILE A 179 -23.33 14.99 -0.51
CA ILE A 179 -24.17 15.65 -1.50
C ILE A 179 -24.66 14.59 -2.47
N THR A 180 -25.89 14.74 -2.95
CA THR A 180 -26.34 13.87 -4.03
C THR A 180 -25.71 14.30 -5.34
N PHE A 181 -25.68 13.41 -6.34
CA PHE A 181 -25.27 13.79 -7.69
C PHE A 181 -26.14 14.92 -8.29
N GLU A 182 -27.41 15.04 -7.87
CA GLU A 182 -28.27 16.16 -8.25
C GLU A 182 -27.80 17.49 -7.63
N ASP A 183 -27.42 17.46 -6.36
CA ASP A 183 -26.85 18.64 -5.67
C ASP A 183 -25.52 19.06 -6.32
N LEU A 184 -24.67 18.09 -6.69
CA LEU A 184 -23.43 18.35 -7.41
C LEU A 184 -23.68 19.03 -8.76
N GLN A 185 -24.64 18.55 -9.54
CA GLN A 185 -25.00 19.16 -10.83
C GLN A 185 -25.53 20.59 -10.65
N ASN A 186 -26.33 20.84 -9.60
CA ASN A 186 -26.84 22.17 -9.30
C ASN A 186 -25.69 23.12 -8.91
N ALA A 187 -24.80 22.69 -8.02
CA ALA A 187 -23.64 23.48 -7.62
C ALA A 187 -22.70 23.79 -8.81
N TYR A 188 -22.46 22.81 -9.69
CA TYR A 188 -21.67 23.03 -10.90
C TYR A 188 -22.33 24.05 -11.83
N ALA A 189 -23.65 23.98 -12.01
CA ALA A 189 -24.38 24.93 -12.86
C ALA A 189 -24.31 26.36 -12.31
N GLU A 190 -24.39 26.53 -10.99
CA GLU A 190 -24.22 27.83 -10.31
C GLU A 190 -22.79 28.36 -10.51
N LEU A 191 -21.76 27.53 -10.29
CA LEU A 191 -20.37 27.87 -10.52
C LEU A 191 -20.11 28.37 -11.95
N VAL A 192 -20.66 27.67 -12.95
CA VAL A 192 -20.54 28.06 -14.36
C VAL A 192 -21.19 29.43 -14.63
N ASP A 193 -22.35 29.71 -14.02
CA ASP A 193 -23.04 30.99 -14.20
C ASP A 193 -22.28 32.16 -13.57
N HIS A 194 -21.80 31.98 -12.33
CA HIS A 194 -20.96 32.98 -11.65
C HIS A 194 -19.65 33.22 -12.40
N TYR A 195 -18.95 32.15 -12.80
CA TYR A 195 -17.73 32.25 -13.60
C TYR A 195 -17.96 33.07 -14.87
N ASN A 196 -18.99 32.75 -15.66
CA ASN A 196 -19.27 33.47 -16.91
C ASN A 196 -19.66 34.93 -16.66
N THR A 197 -20.46 35.20 -15.63
CA THR A 197 -20.84 36.56 -15.24
C THR A 197 -19.62 37.42 -14.88
N ILE A 198 -18.73 36.90 -14.05
CA ILE A 198 -17.52 37.60 -13.62
C ILE A 198 -16.55 37.75 -14.79
N LYS A 199 -16.41 36.70 -15.61
CA LYS A 199 -15.57 36.73 -16.81
C LYS A 199 -15.98 37.84 -17.77
N ASP A 200 -17.27 37.95 -18.08
CA ASP A 200 -17.80 39.00 -18.96
C ASP A 200 -17.60 40.41 -18.35
N ALA A 201 -17.79 40.55 -17.04
CA ALA A 201 -17.53 41.79 -16.32
C ALA A 201 -16.03 42.16 -16.33
N ALA A 202 -15.13 41.19 -16.17
CA ALA A 202 -13.69 41.41 -16.19
C ALA A 202 -13.21 41.78 -17.61
N ASP A 203 -13.68 41.06 -18.63
CA ASP A 203 -13.35 41.29 -20.04
C ASP A 203 -13.86 42.67 -20.53
N SER A 204 -14.96 43.16 -19.97
CA SER A 204 -15.47 44.52 -20.23
C SER A 204 -14.83 45.61 -19.35
N GLY A 205 -14.02 45.23 -18.36
CA GLY A 205 -13.40 46.14 -17.39
C GLY A 205 -14.38 46.70 -16.35
N ALA A 206 -15.55 46.09 -16.18
CA ALA A 206 -16.54 46.44 -15.16
C ALA A 206 -16.13 46.00 -13.76
N VAL A 207 -15.28 44.97 -13.64
CA VAL A 207 -14.70 44.50 -12.38
C VAL A 207 -13.19 44.36 -12.48
N THR A 208 -12.50 44.54 -11.37
CA THR A 208 -11.09 44.19 -11.19
C THR A 208 -11.00 43.16 -10.10
N LEU A 209 -10.45 41.99 -10.41
CA LEU A 209 -10.30 40.90 -9.46
C LEU A 209 -9.04 41.11 -8.62
N ASP A 210 -9.10 40.76 -7.35
CA ASP A 210 -7.91 40.57 -6.52
C ASP A 210 -7.24 39.20 -6.80
N GLU A 211 -6.19 38.89 -6.04
CA GLU A 211 -5.41 37.66 -6.23
C GLU A 211 -6.25 36.41 -5.96
N ASP A 212 -7.03 36.40 -4.88
CA ASP A 212 -7.85 35.26 -4.47
C ASP A 212 -9.01 35.04 -5.45
N GLN A 213 -9.67 36.10 -5.91
CA GLN A 213 -10.71 36.04 -6.92
C GLN A 213 -10.17 35.59 -8.29
N THR A 214 -8.96 36.03 -8.65
CA THR A 214 -8.31 35.58 -9.88
C THR A 214 -7.94 34.10 -9.81
N ASP A 215 -7.45 33.63 -8.66
CA ASP A 215 -7.16 32.22 -8.42
C ASP A 215 -8.43 31.36 -8.49
N ALA A 216 -9.52 31.78 -7.84
CA ALA A 216 -10.82 31.12 -7.90
C ALA A 216 -11.35 31.04 -9.34
N MET A 217 -11.23 32.11 -10.13
CA MET A 217 -11.61 32.12 -11.55
C MET A 217 -10.79 31.14 -12.38
N ASN A 218 -9.48 31.00 -12.11
CA ASN A 218 -8.64 30.04 -12.82
C ASN A 218 -9.01 28.60 -12.45
N LYS A 219 -9.20 28.32 -11.16
CA LYS A 219 -9.65 27.01 -10.68
C LYS A 219 -11.01 26.63 -11.25
N ALA A 220 -11.96 27.56 -11.28
CA ALA A 220 -13.25 27.36 -11.94
C ALA A 220 -13.07 27.04 -13.43
N ALA A 221 -12.22 27.79 -14.14
CA ALA A 221 -11.95 27.54 -15.56
C ALA A 221 -11.36 26.14 -15.80
N ASP A 222 -10.40 25.73 -14.96
CA ASP A 222 -9.79 24.40 -15.05
C ASP A 222 -10.82 23.31 -14.80
N LEU A 223 -11.62 23.44 -13.73
CA LEU A 223 -12.69 22.49 -13.39
C LEU A 223 -13.76 22.41 -14.49
N ILE A 224 -14.18 23.54 -15.05
CA ILE A 224 -15.14 23.59 -16.16
C ILE A 224 -14.59 22.89 -17.41
N ASN A 225 -13.30 23.05 -17.70
CA ASN A 225 -12.66 22.40 -18.84
C ASN A 225 -12.40 20.91 -18.62
N GLU A 226 -12.09 20.51 -17.38
CA GLU A 226 -11.79 19.14 -17.01
C GLU A 226 -13.04 18.27 -16.95
N ILE A 227 -14.09 18.75 -16.28
CA ILE A 227 -15.31 17.97 -16.06
C ILE A 227 -16.31 18.15 -17.21
N GLY A 228 -16.39 19.35 -17.81
CA GLY A 228 -17.35 19.62 -18.88
C GLY A 228 -18.79 19.32 -18.46
N GLU A 229 -19.48 18.45 -19.21
CA GLU A 229 -20.81 17.96 -18.80
C GLU A 229 -20.64 16.84 -17.78
N ILE A 230 -20.99 17.09 -16.52
CA ILE A 230 -20.90 16.08 -15.45
C ILE A 230 -21.88 14.92 -15.73
N SER A 231 -21.37 13.69 -15.81
CA SER A 231 -22.18 12.47 -15.83
C SER A 231 -21.98 11.63 -14.57
N GLU A 232 -23.02 10.93 -14.11
CA GLU A 232 -22.93 10.02 -12.96
C GLU A 232 -21.94 8.87 -13.23
N ASP A 233 -21.80 8.49 -14.51
CA ASP A 233 -20.86 7.46 -14.96
C ASP A 233 -19.37 7.89 -14.85
N ASP A 234 -19.09 9.18 -14.62
CA ASP A 234 -17.72 9.70 -14.48
C ASP A 234 -17.14 9.47 -13.07
N PHE A 235 -17.96 9.06 -12.10
CA PHE A 235 -17.58 8.87 -10.70
C PHE A 235 -17.47 7.39 -10.36
N THR A 236 -16.43 7.02 -9.61
CA THR A 236 -16.22 5.63 -9.19
C THR A 236 -16.74 5.35 -7.79
N SER A 237 -16.96 6.41 -7.02
CA SER A 237 -17.42 6.36 -5.64
C SER A 237 -18.20 7.61 -5.23
N GLN A 238 -18.93 7.53 -4.12
CA GLN A 238 -19.58 8.69 -3.50
C GLN A 238 -18.55 9.69 -2.96
N GLU A 239 -17.37 9.23 -2.58
CA GLU A 239 -16.28 10.08 -2.12
C GLU A 239 -15.78 11.00 -3.25
N ASP A 240 -15.72 10.52 -4.48
CA ASP A 240 -15.36 11.34 -5.66
C ASP A 240 -16.37 12.49 -5.84
N ILE A 241 -17.67 12.19 -5.66
CA ILE A 241 -18.77 13.16 -5.75
C ILE A 241 -18.65 14.21 -4.65
N ASP A 242 -18.43 13.77 -3.41
CA ASP A 242 -18.32 14.66 -2.26
C ASP A 242 -17.06 15.55 -2.36
N SER A 243 -15.93 14.99 -2.82
CA SER A 243 -14.68 15.72 -3.00
C SER A 243 -14.77 16.80 -4.08
N ILE A 244 -15.33 16.46 -5.25
CA ILE A 244 -15.55 17.43 -6.32
C ILE A 244 -16.60 18.47 -5.88
N GLY A 245 -17.65 18.03 -5.20
CA GLY A 245 -18.67 18.91 -4.64
C GLY A 245 -18.12 19.97 -3.71
N ALA A 246 -17.30 19.56 -2.73
CA ALA A 246 -16.65 20.47 -1.81
C ALA A 246 -15.75 21.49 -2.54
N SER A 247 -15.03 21.04 -3.57
CA SER A 247 -14.20 21.92 -4.40
C SER A 247 -15.03 22.95 -5.16
N ILE A 248 -16.14 22.53 -5.77
CA ILE A 248 -17.07 23.43 -6.48
C ILE A 248 -17.65 24.47 -5.53
N VAL A 249 -18.16 24.06 -4.37
CA VAL A 249 -18.75 24.97 -3.38
C VAL A 249 -17.73 25.99 -2.89
N SER A 250 -16.51 25.55 -2.54
CA SER A 250 -15.46 26.46 -2.06
C SER A 250 -15.07 27.52 -3.10
N ILE A 251 -14.95 27.12 -4.37
CA ILE A 251 -14.68 28.07 -5.46
C ILE A 251 -15.87 29.00 -5.66
N ASP A 252 -17.08 28.45 -5.68
CA ASP A 252 -18.31 29.21 -5.93
C ASP A 252 -18.56 30.25 -4.83
N GLU A 253 -18.28 29.97 -3.57
CA GLU A 253 -18.42 30.95 -2.48
C GLU A 253 -17.64 32.25 -2.73
N VAL A 254 -16.41 32.12 -3.27
CA VAL A 254 -15.58 33.28 -3.63
C VAL A 254 -16.19 34.02 -4.82
N LEU A 255 -16.61 33.27 -5.85
CA LEU A 255 -17.16 33.85 -7.09
C LEU A 255 -18.53 34.48 -6.85
N ALA A 256 -19.43 33.83 -6.12
CA ALA A 256 -20.75 34.32 -5.75
C ALA A 256 -20.67 35.71 -5.12
N SER A 257 -19.73 35.94 -4.20
CA SER A 257 -19.54 37.27 -3.59
C SER A 257 -19.22 38.36 -4.63
N VAL A 258 -18.42 38.03 -5.64
CA VAL A 258 -18.11 38.95 -6.74
C VAL A 258 -19.33 39.13 -7.66
N ALA A 259 -19.99 38.04 -8.04
CA ALA A 259 -21.17 38.06 -8.90
C ALA A 259 -22.34 38.86 -8.28
N GLU A 260 -22.56 38.71 -6.98
CA GLU A 260 -23.53 39.51 -6.21
C GLU A 260 -23.21 41.01 -6.24
N SER A 261 -21.93 41.38 -6.23
CA SER A 261 -21.51 42.78 -6.32
C SER A 261 -21.77 43.42 -7.69
N LEU A 262 -21.97 42.60 -8.73
CA LEU A 262 -22.23 43.00 -10.11
C LEU A 262 -23.72 43.11 -10.43
N SER A 263 -24.58 42.54 -9.58
CA SER A 263 -26.05 42.51 -9.72
C SER A 263 -26.71 43.80 -9.21
#